data_AF-A0A1I1AZE6-F1
#
_entry.id   AF-A0A1I1AZE6-F1
#
_cell.length_a   1.000
_cell.length_b   1.000
_cell.length_c   1.000
_cell.angle_alpha   90.00
_cell.angle_beta   90.00
_cell.angle_gamma   90.00
#
_symmetry.space_group_name_H-M   'P 1'
#
loop_
_entity.id
_entity.type
_entity.pdbx_description
1 polymer ?
#
loop_
_entity_poly.entity_id
_entity_poly.type
_entity_poly.pdbx_seq_one_letter_code
_entity_poly.pdbx_strand_id
1 'polypeptide(L)'
;MPDDNTDLLRRLIGDHPDAPADVVQRAASSTSTPLLVAAALLTGDLDLLGRAARHAGTTRDRQLVAVADAHLHGNAELLHVLVRDHLSEHPDHLLAAWIAGRPLPAP
;
A
#
# COMPACT_ATOMS: atom_id res chain seq x y z
N MET A 1 -13.11 -12.03 13.83
CA MET A 1 -11.64 -12.19 13.88
C MET A 1 -11.08 -11.07 13.01
N PRO A 2 -10.06 -10.32 13.45
CA PRO A 2 -9.32 -9.49 12.50
C PRO A 2 -8.90 -10.36 11.30
N ASP A 3 -9.02 -9.82 10.09
CA ASP A 3 -8.56 -10.48 8.87
C ASP A 3 -7.05 -10.65 8.98
N ASP A 4 -6.54 -11.88 8.74
CA ASP A 4 -5.11 -12.21 8.77
C ASP A 4 -4.26 -11.20 7.97
N ASN A 5 -4.82 -10.64 6.89
CA ASN A 5 -4.14 -9.62 6.09
C ASN A 5 -4.05 -8.27 6.82
N THR A 6 -5.06 -7.89 7.59
CA THR A 6 -5.05 -6.64 8.38
C THR A 6 -4.03 -6.70 9.50
N ASP A 7 -3.93 -7.83 10.20
CA ASP A 7 -2.93 -8.01 11.26
C ASP A 7 -1.51 -8.06 10.69
N LEU A 8 -1.32 -8.70 9.53
CA LEU A 8 -0.05 -8.69 8.83
C LEU A 8 0.36 -7.27 8.40
N LEU A 9 -0.56 -6.48 7.87
CA LEU A 9 -0.29 -5.07 7.53
C LEU A 9 0.03 -4.22 8.76
N ARG A 10 -0.64 -4.45 9.90
CA ARG A 10 -0.30 -3.77 11.16
C ARG A 10 1.09 -4.13 11.66
N ARG A 11 1.51 -5.40 11.55
CA ARG A 11 2.88 -5.83 11.86
C ARG A 11 3.89 -5.17 10.94
N LEU A 12 3.59 -5.03 9.65
CA LEU A 12 4.43 -4.29 8.70
C LEU A 12 4.59 -2.82 9.11
N ILE A 13 3.48 -2.15 9.44
CA ILE A 13 3.47 -0.73 9.84
C ILE A 13 4.21 -0.52 11.17
N GLY A 14 4.18 -1.51 12.06
CA GLY A 14 4.92 -1.53 13.32
C GLY A 14 6.37 -2.02 13.21
N ASP A 15 6.94 -2.06 12.00
CA ASP A 15 8.33 -2.47 11.73
C ASP A 15 8.72 -3.85 12.30
N HIS A 16 7.78 -4.79 12.34
CA HIS A 16 8.09 -6.15 12.76
C HIS A 16 9.04 -6.80 11.75
N PRO A 17 10.17 -7.40 12.17
CA PRO A 17 11.26 -7.81 11.27
C PRO A 17 10.85 -8.76 10.15
N ASP A 18 9.97 -9.73 10.43
CA ASP A 18 9.53 -10.72 9.45
C ASP A 18 8.38 -10.25 8.55
N ALA A 19 7.70 -9.15 8.91
CA ALA A 19 6.49 -8.72 8.22
C ALA A 19 6.70 -8.36 6.74
N PRO A 20 7.79 -7.73 6.30
CA PRO A 20 8.03 -7.50 4.88
C PRO A 20 8.08 -8.79 4.06
N ALA A 21 8.79 -9.82 4.54
CA ALA A 21 8.89 -11.11 3.86
C ALA A 21 7.54 -11.83 3.82
N ASP A 22 6.82 -11.83 4.96
CA ASP A 22 5.48 -12.41 5.08
C ASP A 22 4.48 -11.75 4.11
N VAL A 23 4.51 -10.41 3.98
CA VAL A 23 3.66 -9.65 3.06
C VAL A 23 3.92 -10.03 1.60
N VAL A 24 5.18 -10.07 1.19
CA VAL A 24 5.57 -10.44 -0.18
C VAL A 24 5.15 -11.88 -0.48
N GLN A 25 5.39 -12.82 0.45
CA GLN A 25 4.97 -14.21 0.29
C GLN A 25 3.44 -14.33 0.19
N ARG A 26 2.70 -13.64 1.05
CA ARG A 26 1.22 -13.68 1.05
C ARG A 26 0.63 -13.06 -0.22
N ALA A 27 1.28 -12.05 -0.79
CA ALA A 27 0.81 -11.38 -2.00
C ALA A 27 0.76 -12.30 -3.22
N ALA A 28 1.58 -13.36 -3.25
CA ALA A 28 1.61 -14.31 -4.35
C ALA A 28 0.23 -14.93 -4.65
N SER A 29 -0.56 -15.24 -3.61
CA SER A 29 -1.88 -15.88 -3.74
C SER A 29 -3.05 -14.99 -3.33
N SER A 30 -2.81 -13.73 -2.95
CA SER A 30 -3.84 -12.83 -2.43
C SER A 30 -4.48 -11.98 -3.54
N THR A 31 -5.73 -11.60 -3.31
CA THR A 31 -6.48 -10.60 -4.07
C THR A 31 -6.81 -9.36 -3.23
N SER A 32 -6.27 -9.27 -2.00
CA SER A 32 -6.47 -8.12 -1.12
C SER A 32 -5.69 -6.91 -1.63
N THR A 33 -6.40 -5.87 -2.07
CA THR A 33 -5.79 -4.65 -2.62
C THR A 33 -4.76 -4.01 -1.69
N PRO A 34 -5.04 -3.80 -0.38
CA PRO A 34 -4.04 -3.25 0.54
C PRO A 34 -2.79 -4.11 0.67
N LEU A 35 -2.93 -5.44 0.62
CA LEU A 35 -1.79 -6.36 0.74
C LEU A 35 -0.94 -6.37 -0.53
N LEU A 36 -1.57 -6.34 -1.71
CA LEU A 36 -0.87 -6.23 -2.99
C LEU A 36 -0.13 -4.90 -3.13
N VAL A 37 -0.74 -3.79 -2.68
CA VAL A 37 -0.10 -2.47 -2.63
C VAL A 37 1.13 -2.47 -1.72
N ALA A 38 1.00 -3.02 -0.51
CA ALA A 38 2.12 -3.10 0.42
C ALA A 38 3.28 -3.92 -0.16
N ALA A 39 2.99 -5.06 -0.78
CA ALA A 39 4.01 -5.90 -1.43
C ALA A 39 4.69 -5.17 -2.59
N ALA A 40 3.92 -4.49 -3.46
CA ALA A 40 4.47 -3.68 -4.56
C ALA A 40 5.46 -2.61 -4.07
N LEU A 41 5.15 -1.93 -2.95
CA LEU A 41 6.03 -0.92 -2.36
C LEU A 41 7.28 -1.47 -1.69
N LEU A 42 7.25 -2.72 -1.24
CA LEU A 42 8.40 -3.41 -0.66
C LEU A 42 9.35 -3.91 -1.74
N THR A 43 8.82 -4.36 -2.88
CA THR A 43 9.62 -4.96 -3.96
C THR A 43 9.94 -4.01 -5.10
N GLY A 44 9.21 -2.90 -5.23
CA GLY A 44 9.23 -2.04 -6.41
C GLY A 44 8.52 -2.64 -7.63
N ASP A 45 7.71 -3.69 -7.43
CA ASP A 45 7.09 -4.44 -8.52
C ASP A 45 5.77 -3.81 -8.98
N LEU A 46 5.77 -3.25 -10.19
CA LEU A 46 4.60 -2.64 -10.82
C LEU A 46 3.54 -3.66 -11.24
N ASP A 47 3.87 -4.93 -11.45
CA ASP A 47 2.88 -5.97 -11.78
C ASP A 47 2.00 -6.29 -10.57
N LEU A 48 2.57 -6.26 -9.36
CA LEU A 48 1.80 -6.35 -8.12
C LEU A 48 0.84 -5.17 -7.96
N LEU A 49 1.29 -3.96 -8.33
CA LEU A 49 0.42 -2.78 -8.33
C LEU A 49 -0.70 -2.90 -9.40
N GLY A 50 -0.38 -3.40 -10.60
CA GLY A 50 -1.36 -3.67 -11.64
C GLY A 50 -2.39 -4.74 -11.23
N ARG A 51 -1.97 -5.76 -10.46
CA ARG A 51 -2.90 -6.71 -9.82
C ARG A 51 -3.80 -6.03 -8.79
N ALA A 52 -3.24 -5.17 -7.95
CA ALA A 52 -4.00 -4.40 -6.97
C ALA A 52 -5.08 -3.55 -7.66
N ALA A 53 -4.72 -2.86 -8.75
CA ALA A 53 -5.65 -2.07 -9.56
C ALA A 53 -6.82 -2.91 -10.11
N ARG A 54 -6.55 -4.14 -10.59
CA ARG A 54 -7.59 -5.05 -11.10
C ARG A 54 -8.55 -5.55 -10.03
N HIS A 55 -8.09 -5.67 -8.79
CA HIS A 55 -8.90 -6.15 -7.66
C HIS A 55 -9.51 -5.01 -6.83
N ALA A 56 -9.20 -3.75 -7.14
CA ALA A 56 -9.76 -2.58 -6.46
C ALA A 56 -11.26 -2.43 -6.75
N GLY A 57 -12.09 -2.97 -5.85
CA GLY A 57 -13.55 -2.95 -5.97
C GLY A 57 -14.19 -1.64 -5.49
N THR A 58 -13.49 -0.87 -4.66
CA THR A 58 -14.02 0.35 -4.04
C THR A 58 -13.23 1.61 -4.43
N THR A 59 -13.82 2.79 -4.23
CA THR A 59 -13.10 4.06 -4.41
C THR A 59 -11.91 4.17 -3.46
N ARG A 60 -12.07 3.74 -2.19
CA ARG A 60 -11.01 3.64 -1.19
C ARG A 60 -9.81 2.84 -1.72
N ASP A 61 -10.07 1.67 -2.32
CA ASP A 61 -9.03 0.82 -2.90
C ASP A 61 -8.33 1.48 -4.10
N ARG A 62 -9.10 2.12 -4.99
CA ARG A 62 -8.55 2.80 -6.17
C ARG A 62 -7.67 4.00 -5.80
N GLN A 63 -8.10 4.78 -4.82
CA GLN A 63 -7.30 5.89 -4.28
C GLN A 63 -5.99 5.36 -3.65
N LEU A 64 -6.05 4.27 -2.89
CA LEU A 64 -4.86 3.64 -2.31
C LEU A 64 -3.86 3.18 -3.39
N VAL A 65 -4.35 2.59 -4.47
CA VAL A 65 -3.51 2.21 -5.62
C VAL A 65 -2.87 3.45 -6.25
N ALA A 66 -3.61 4.54 -6.44
CA ALA A 66 -3.07 5.79 -6.98
C ALA A 66 -2.00 6.42 -6.06
N VAL A 67 -2.18 6.35 -4.74
CA VAL A 67 -1.17 6.77 -3.75
C VAL A 67 0.12 5.96 -3.91
N ALA A 68 0.01 4.64 -4.02
CA ALA A 68 1.17 3.78 -4.21
C ALA A 68 1.87 3.98 -5.56
N ASP A 69 1.10 4.21 -6.63
CA ASP A 69 1.61 4.53 -7.96
C ASP A 69 2.44 5.83 -7.94
N ALA A 70 1.92 6.89 -7.33
CA ALA A 70 2.64 8.16 -7.19
C ALA A 70 3.95 7.99 -6.40
N HIS A 71 3.94 7.18 -5.34
CA HIS A 71 5.15 6.86 -4.58
C HIS A 71 6.18 6.12 -5.44
N LEU A 72 5.77 5.05 -6.13
CA LEU A 72 6.69 4.22 -6.93
C LEU A 72 7.32 4.97 -8.11
N HIS A 73 6.62 5.97 -8.64
CA HIS A 73 7.15 6.85 -9.69
C HIS A 73 7.90 8.08 -9.16
N GLY A 74 8.07 8.22 -7.84
CA GLY A 74 8.79 9.37 -7.25
C GLY A 74 8.04 10.71 -7.36
N ASN A 75 6.74 10.69 -7.64
CA ASN A 75 5.91 11.89 -7.86
C ASN A 75 5.50 12.53 -6.51
N ALA A 76 6.42 13.20 -5.84
CA ALA A 76 6.26 13.74 -4.48
C ALA A 76 5.03 14.66 -4.30
N GLU A 77 4.85 15.64 -5.19
CA GLU A 77 3.75 16.60 -5.11
C GLU A 77 2.39 15.90 -5.26
N LEU A 78 2.29 14.98 -6.22
CA LEU A 78 1.08 14.20 -6.45
C LEU A 78 0.78 13.29 -5.24
N LEU A 79 1.81 12.60 -4.72
CA LEU A 79 1.69 11.76 -3.54
C LEU A 79 1.12 12.55 -2.36
N HIS A 80 1.65 13.75 -2.09
CA HIS A 80 1.20 14.57 -0.97
C HIS A 80 -0.28 14.96 -1.09
N VAL A 81 -0.71 15.37 -2.28
CA VAL A 81 -2.12 15.72 -2.53
C VAL A 81 -3.02 14.51 -2.38
N LEU A 82 -2.66 13.36 -2.96
CA LEU A 82 -3.46 12.13 -2.91
C LEU A 82 -3.58 11.57 -1.49
N VAL A 83 -2.48 11.57 -0.73
CA VAL A 83 -2.50 11.12 0.67
C VAL A 83 -3.40 12.03 1.51
N ARG A 84 -3.27 13.35 1.35
CA ARG A 84 -4.10 14.31 2.11
C ARG A 84 -5.58 14.10 1.83
N ASP A 85 -5.95 13.97 0.55
CA ASP A 85 -7.33 13.74 0.12
C ASP A 85 -7.86 12.42 0.69
N HIS A 86 -7.12 11.33 0.48
CA HIS A 86 -7.50 10.00 0.96
C HIS A 86 -7.65 9.93 2.48
N LEU A 87 -6.72 10.49 3.25
CA LEU A 87 -6.80 10.49 4.72
C LEU A 87 -7.86 11.45 5.27
N SER A 88 -8.30 12.44 4.50
CA SER A 88 -9.44 13.29 4.88
C SER A 88 -10.77 12.51 4.85
N GLU A 89 -10.92 11.58 3.91
CA GLU A 89 -12.08 10.70 3.77
C GLU A 89 -11.96 9.41 4.60
N HIS A 90 -10.73 8.91 4.79
CA HIS A 90 -10.40 7.64 5.43
C HIS A 90 -9.28 7.81 6.49
N PRO A 91 -9.55 8.52 7.59
CA PRO A 91 -8.53 8.87 8.59
C PRO A 91 -7.93 7.64 9.31
N ASP A 92 -8.61 6.50 9.27
CA ASP A 92 -8.18 5.22 9.83
C ASP A 92 -7.27 4.40 8.91
N HIS A 93 -6.98 4.88 7.69
CA HIS A 93 -6.22 4.12 6.69
C HIS A 93 -4.71 4.11 6.96
N LEU A 94 -4.29 3.35 7.97
CA LEU A 94 -2.89 3.31 8.45
C LEU A 94 -1.87 3.03 7.34
N LEU A 95 -2.20 2.20 6.36
CA LEU A 95 -1.29 1.91 5.25
C LEU A 95 -1.02 3.17 4.40
N ALA A 96 -1.99 4.05 4.20
CA ALA A 96 -1.79 5.27 3.40
C ALA A 96 -0.89 6.26 4.16
N ALA A 97 -1.07 6.37 5.48
CA ALA A 97 -0.17 7.13 6.35
C ALA A 97 1.26 6.56 6.35
N TRP A 98 1.39 5.23 6.38
CA TRP A 98 2.69 4.57 6.26
C TRP A 98 3.37 4.86 4.92
N ILE A 99 2.65 4.83 3.79
CA ILE A 99 3.20 5.21 2.47
C ILE A 99 3.72 6.65 2.49
N ALA A 100 2.97 7.56 3.08
CA ALA A 100 3.35 8.97 3.15
C ALA A 100 4.62 9.23 3.97
N GLY A 101 4.92 8.37 4.95
CA GLY A 101 6.12 8.46 5.77
C GLY A 101 7.34 7.77 5.17
N ARG A 102 7.20 7.07 4.03
CA ARG A 102 8.30 6.35 3.39
C ARG A 102 9.17 7.31 2.55
N PRO A 103 10.48 7.04 2.48
CA PRO A 103 11.34 7.69 1.48
C PRO A 103 10.87 7.33 0.08
N LEU A 104 10.79 8.35 -0.78
CA LEU A 104 10.55 8.14 -2.21
C LEU A 104 11.73 7.39 -2.85
N PRO A 105 11.49 6.59 -3.90
CA PRO A 105 12.56 5.96 -4.67
C PRO A 105 13.47 7.03 -5.27
N ALA A 106 14.77 6.74 -5.32
CA ALA A 106 15.74 7.60 -5.99
C ALA A 106 15.50 7.61 -7.51
N PRO A 107 15.72 8.75 -8.19
CA PRO A 107 15.60 8.87 -9.64
C PRO A 107 16.63 8.04 -10.42
#